data_AF-A0ABD0NMR4-F1
#
_entry.id   AF-A0ABD0NMR4-F1
#
_cell.length_a   1.000
_cell.length_b   1.000
_cell.length_c   1.000
_cell.angle_alpha   90.00
_cell.angle_beta   90.00
_cell.angle_gamma   90.00
#
_symmetry.space_group_name_H-M   'P 1'
#
loop_
_entity.id
_entity.type
_entity.pdbx_description
1 polymer ?
#
loop_
_entity_poly.entity_id
_entity_poly.type
_entity_poly.pdbx_seq_one_letter_code
_entity_poly.pdbx_strand_id
1 'polypeptide(L)' 'GPPGDVIHPLPIMSSPKRAKRNIDASQVMDDAADTNYKDYEDGMEEIFGSLNSLKLEIEQMKHPLGTQSNPARTCKDLQL' A
#
# COMPACT_ATOMS: atom_id res chain seq x y z
N GLY A 1 12.20 -8.07 30.66
CA GLY A 1 12.77 -8.78 29.50
C GLY A 1 13.92 -7.98 28.93
N PRO A 2 14.82 -8.59 28.15
CA PRO A 2 15.88 -7.86 27.45
C PRO A 2 15.27 -6.83 26.48
N PRO A 3 15.96 -5.70 26.23
CA PRO A 3 15.54 -4.73 25.22
C PRO A 3 15.39 -5.42 23.86
N GLY A 4 14.29 -5.21 23.16
CA GLY A 4 14.10 -5.81 21.83
C GLY A 4 15.12 -5.27 20.84
N ASP A 5 15.69 -6.14 20.01
CA ASP A 5 16.76 -5.80 19.06
C ASP A 5 16.42 -4.58 18.20
N VAL A 6 17.44 -3.74 18.00
CA VAL A 6 17.39 -2.57 17.12
C VAL A 6 17.53 -3.07 15.68
N ILE A 7 16.41 -3.12 14.96
CA ILE A 7 16.41 -3.42 13.54
C ILE A 7 17.05 -2.23 12.82
N HIS A 8 18.26 -2.42 12.31
CA HIS A 8 18.89 -1.42 11.43
C HIS A 8 18.12 -1.38 10.11
N PRO A 9 17.79 -0.20 9.57
CA PRO A 9 17.14 -0.09 8.27
C PRO A 9 18.01 -0.76 7.21
N LEU A 10 17.42 -1.64 6.40
CA LEU A 10 18.12 -2.29 5.31
C LEU A 10 18.67 -1.21 4.35
N PRO A 11 19.91 -1.36 3.82
CA PRO A 11 20.47 -0.40 2.88
C PRO A 11 19.53 -0.25 1.67
N ILE A 12 19.02 0.96 1.45
CA ILE A 12 18.22 1.28 0.26
C ILE A 12 19.18 1.32 -0.92
N MET A 13 19.29 0.23 -1.66
CA MET A 13 20.00 0.20 -2.94
C MET A 13 19.16 0.94 -3.98
N SER A 14 19.30 2.26 -4.06
CA SER A 14 18.70 3.05 -5.13
C SER A 14 19.41 2.71 -6.45
N SER A 15 18.73 2.01 -7.35
CA SER A 15 19.18 1.83 -8.73
C SER A 15 19.01 3.15 -9.50
N PRO A 16 20.07 3.79 -10.03
CA PRO A 16 19.94 5.11 -10.62
C PRO A 16 19.78 5.02 -12.15
N LYS A 17 18.75 4.34 -12.69
CA LYS A 17 18.46 4.38 -14.14
C LYS A 17 16.97 4.17 -14.46
N ARG A 18 16.12 5.18 -14.27
CA ARG A 18 14.87 5.28 -15.03
C ARG A 18 15.21 5.71 -16.45
N ALA A 19 15.25 4.76 -17.39
CA ALA A 19 15.19 5.07 -18.80
C ALA A 19 13.78 5.61 -19.11
N LYS A 20 13.67 6.90 -19.41
CA LYS A 20 12.45 7.50 -19.96
C LYS A 20 12.24 6.92 -21.36
N ARG A 21 11.27 6.03 -21.53
CA ARG A 21 10.74 5.66 -22.85
C ARG A 21 9.56 6.57 -23.13
N ASN A 22 9.64 7.38 -24.17
CA ASN A 22 8.51 8.19 -24.63
C ASN A 22 7.47 7.24 -25.24
N ILE A 23 6.27 7.22 -24.68
CA ILE A 23 5.10 6.57 -25.28
C ILE A 23 4.47 7.58 -26.25
N ASP A 24 4.35 7.20 -27.52
CA ASP A 24 3.53 7.92 -28.49
C ASP A 24 2.06 7.57 -28.21
N ALA A 25 1.34 8.51 -27.59
CA ALA A 25 -0.04 8.35 -27.15
C ALA A 25 -1.08 8.55 -28.26
N SER A 26 -0.65 8.73 -29.51
CA SER A 26 -1.53 9.06 -30.64
C SER A 26 -2.43 7.91 -31.13
N GLN A 27 -2.23 6.68 -30.66
CA GLN A 27 -2.90 5.49 -31.22
C GLN A 27 -4.02 4.87 -30.37
N VAL A 28 -4.30 5.39 -29.17
CA VAL A 28 -5.23 4.75 -28.22
C VAL A 28 -6.59 5.45 -28.05
N MET A 29 -6.86 6.52 -28.80
CA MET A 29 -7.86 7.49 -28.35
C MET A 29 -9.26 7.40 -28.99
N ASP A 30 -9.48 6.63 -30.06
CA ASP A 30 -10.71 6.85 -30.86
C ASP A 30 -11.79 5.74 -30.79
N ASP A 31 -11.47 4.48 -30.46
CA ASP A 31 -12.43 3.36 -30.65
C ASP A 31 -12.70 2.48 -29.41
N ALA A 32 -12.23 2.88 -28.22
CA ALA A 32 -12.32 2.08 -26.99
C ALA A 32 -12.98 2.80 -25.79
N ALA A 33 -13.60 3.95 -26.01
CA ALA A 33 -14.03 4.85 -24.93
C ALA A 33 -15.27 4.35 -24.15
N ASP A 34 -16.23 3.68 -24.80
CA ASP A 34 -17.51 3.33 -24.18
C ASP A 34 -17.43 2.03 -23.34
N THR A 35 -16.60 1.07 -23.77
CA THR A 35 -16.34 -0.16 -23.01
C THR A 35 -15.36 0.07 -21.86
N ASN A 36 -14.36 0.94 -22.02
CA ASN A 36 -13.45 1.32 -20.92
C ASN A 36 -14.16 2.08 -19.81
N TYR A 37 -15.16 2.91 -20.12
CA TYR A 37 -15.79 3.74 -19.09
C TYR A 37 -16.61 2.92 -18.09
N LYS A 38 -17.26 1.85 -18.57
CA LYS A 38 -17.98 0.88 -17.72
C LYS A 38 -17.02 0.07 -16.85
N ASP A 39 -15.90 -0.39 -17.42
CA ASP A 39 -14.83 -1.11 -16.72
C ASP A 39 -14.09 -0.19 -15.71
N TYR A 40 -14.01 1.11 -16.00
CA TYR A 40 -13.50 2.13 -15.08
C TYR A 40 -14.43 2.35 -13.89
N GLU A 41 -15.76 2.40 -14.10
CA GLU A 41 -16.72 2.56 -13.00
C GLU A 41 -16.72 1.32 -12.09
N ASP A 42 -16.78 0.12 -12.67
CA ASP A 42 -16.78 -1.17 -11.94
C ASP A 42 -15.41 -1.43 -11.26
N GLY A 43 -14.31 -1.19 -11.96
CA GLY A 43 -12.96 -1.33 -11.43
C GLY A 43 -12.62 -0.34 -10.31
N MET A 44 -13.30 0.82 -10.26
CA MET A 44 -13.08 1.79 -9.18
C MET A 44 -13.62 1.30 -7.83
N GLU A 45 -14.68 0.48 -7.79
CA GLU A 45 -15.17 -0.11 -6.53
C GLU A 45 -14.12 -1.02 -5.91
N GLU A 46 -13.48 -1.88 -6.71
CA GLU A 46 -12.40 -2.77 -6.25
C GLU A 46 -11.20 -1.98 -5.73
N ILE A 47 -10.83 -0.90 -6.44
CA ILE A 47 -9.73 -0.01 -6.01
C ILE A 47 -10.06 0.62 -4.66
N PHE A 48 -11.24 1.20 -4.49
CA PHE A 48 -11.62 1.81 -3.22
C PHE A 48 -11.74 0.78 -2.08
N GLY A 49 -12.24 -0.41 -2.37
CA GLY A 49 -12.25 -1.52 -1.43
C GLY A 49 -10.85 -1.91 -0.97
N SER A 50 -9.92 -2.06 -1.93
CA SER A 50 -8.50 -2.37 -1.67
C SER A 50 -7.82 -1.28 -0.85
N LEU A 51 -8.03 -0.01 -1.21
CA LEU A 51 -7.47 1.13 -0.48
C LEU A 51 -8.01 1.21 0.95
N ASN A 52 -9.29 0.89 1.15
CA ASN A 52 -9.88 0.85 2.49
C ASN A 52 -9.31 -0.30 3.33
N SER A 53 -9.10 -1.48 2.74
CA SER A 53 -8.43 -2.60 3.42
C SER A 53 -7.01 -2.22 3.86
N LEU A 54 -6.21 -1.69 2.94
CA LEU A 54 -4.84 -1.27 3.22
C LEU A 54 -4.78 -0.20 4.32
N LYS A 55 -5.71 0.76 4.30
CA LYS A 55 -5.82 1.77 5.35
C LYS A 55 -6.05 1.13 6.73
N LEU A 56 -6.96 0.17 6.83
CA LEU A 56 -7.29 -0.52 8.09
C LEU A 56 -6.14 -1.40 8.57
N GLU A 57 -5.45 -2.10 7.66
CA GLU A 57 -4.27 -2.90 7.99
C GLU A 57 -3.14 -2.03 8.52
N ILE A 58 -2.88 -0.88 7.88
CA ILE A 58 -1.85 0.06 8.31
C ILE A 58 -2.18 0.66 9.67
N GLU A 59 -3.43 1.03 9.93
CA GLU A 59 -3.81 1.55 11.24
C GLU A 59 -3.66 0.50 12.35
N GLN A 60 -3.96 -0.78 12.06
CA GLN A 60 -3.72 -1.87 13.00
C GLN A 60 -2.23 -2.15 13.24
N MET A 61 -1.37 -1.95 12.24
CA MET A 61 0.09 -2.03 12.42
C MET A 61 0.62 -0.86 13.25
N LYS A 62 0.06 0.34 13.10
CA LYS A 62 0.46 1.54 13.86
C LYS A 62 -0.01 1.49 15.30
N HIS A 63 -1.21 0.95 15.53
CA HIS A 63 -1.86 0.89 16.84
C HIS A 63 -2.30 -0.55 17.13
N PRO A 64 -1.36 -1.42 17.56
CA PRO A 64 -1.68 -2.82 17.83
C PRO A 64 -2.65 -2.95 19.00
N LEU A 65 -3.57 -3.92 18.92
CA LEU A 65 -4.60 -4.15 19.94
C LEU A 65 -4.12 -4.99 21.13
N GLY A 66 -2.97 -5.65 21.00
CA GLY A 66 -2.45 -6.55 22.05
C GLY A 66 -3.16 -7.91 22.09
N THR A 67 -3.89 -8.27 21.04
CA THR A 67 -4.48 -9.61 20.89
C THR A 67 -3.46 -10.58 20.31
N GLN A 68 -3.76 -11.88 20.34
CA GLN A 68 -2.87 -12.91 19.75
C GLN A 68 -2.68 -12.72 18.24
N SER A 69 -3.69 -12.23 17.53
CA SER A 69 -3.64 -11.95 16.09
C SER A 69 -3.05 -10.57 15.75
N ASN A 70 -3.03 -9.63 16.69
CA ASN A 70 -2.46 -8.28 16.52
C ASN A 70 -1.64 -7.88 17.77
N PRO A 71 -0.45 -8.49 17.97
CA PRO A 71 0.34 -8.30 19.17
C PRO A 71 1.04 -6.94 19.21
N ALA A 72 1.13 -6.36 20.40
CA ALA A 72 2.01 -5.21 20.66
C ALA A 72 3.44 -5.68 20.99
N ARG A 73 4.42 -4.78 20.85
CA ARG A 73 5.82 -5.07 21.18
C ARG A 73 6.02 -5.13 22.70
N THR A 74 5.38 -4.23 23.43
CA THR A 74 5.44 -4.14 24.90
C THR A 74 4.09 -3.74 25.47
N CYS A 75 3.87 -3.99 26.77
CA CYS A 75 2.67 -3.51 27.47
C CYS A 75 2.58 -1.98 27.50
N LYS A 76 3.70 -1.27 27.38
CA LYS A 76 3.72 0.20 27.36
C LYS A 76 3.06 0.76 26.10
N ASP A 77 3.13 0.05 24.98
CA ASP A 77 2.54 0.48 23.70
C ASP A 77 1.00 0.49 23.75
N LEU A 78 0.40 -0.26 24.69
CA LEU A 78 -1.05 -0.38 24.87
C LEU A 78 -1.65 0.62 25.89
N GLN A 79 -0.80 1.37 26.60
CA GLN A 79 -1.22 2.26 27.69
C GLN A 79 -1.48 3.70 27.21
N LEU A 80 -1.75 3.89 25.91
CA LEU A 80 -2.01 5.20 25.29
C LEU A 80 -3.25 5.89 25.88
#